data_AF-A0AAU1B878-F1
#
_entry.id   AF-A0AAU1B878-F1
#
_cell.length_a   1.000
_cell.length_b   1.000
_cell.length_c   1.000
_cell.angle_alpha   90.00
_cell.angle_beta   90.00
_cell.angle_gamma   90.00
#
_symmetry.space_group_name_H-M   'P 1'
#
loop_
_entity.id
_entity.type
_entity.pdbx_description
1 polymer ?
#
loop_
_entity_poly.entity_id
_entity_poly.type
_entity_poly.pdbx_seq_one_letter_code
_entity_poly.pdbx_strand_id
1 'polypeptide(L)'
;MRRRLAPLLASTAAAGVLVVASPASAAPADKPQVLGGWTQTSATSYNAWVAARGNQGKWSAYGFDWSTDYCSSSPDNPFGFPFQTSCARHDFGYRNYKAAGAFTANKSRLDDALYADLKRVCSAYSGVKKGSCDSTAWTYYQAVKAFGVSPQDVPQDAPAA
;
A
#
# COMPACT_ATOMS: atom_id res chain seq x y z
N MET A 1 81.34 1.90 9.78
CA MET A 1 80.04 1.92 10.48
C MET A 1 79.01 2.63 9.59
N ARG A 2 77.98 1.93 9.11
CA ARG A 2 76.69 2.51 8.66
C ARG A 2 75.65 1.38 8.62
N ARG A 3 74.61 1.54 9.45
CA ARG A 3 73.60 0.56 9.87
C ARG A 3 72.72 0.11 8.70
N ARG A 4 72.48 -1.20 8.58
CA ARG A 4 71.39 -1.77 7.77
C ARG A 4 70.12 -1.74 8.61
N LEU A 5 69.07 -1.08 8.12
CA LEU A 5 67.73 -1.11 8.70
C LEU A 5 66.97 -2.27 8.06
N ALA A 6 66.47 -3.19 8.90
CA ALA A 6 65.57 -4.26 8.47
C ALA A 6 64.12 -3.78 8.64
N PRO A 7 63.22 -4.00 7.66
CA PRO A 7 61.82 -3.66 7.81
C PRO A 7 61.10 -4.74 8.64
N LEU A 8 60.42 -4.32 9.70
CA LEU A 8 59.48 -5.15 10.46
C LEU A 8 58.17 -5.25 9.68
N LEU A 9 57.82 -6.45 9.23
CA LEU A 9 56.51 -6.77 8.66
C LEU A 9 55.48 -6.85 9.79
N ALA A 10 54.61 -5.85 9.89
CA ALA A 10 53.47 -5.88 10.81
C ALA A 10 52.36 -6.75 10.20
N SER A 11 52.10 -7.91 10.81
CA SER A 11 51.01 -8.81 10.43
C SER A 11 49.68 -8.24 10.94
N THR A 12 48.90 -7.58 10.09
CA THR A 12 47.52 -7.19 10.41
C THR A 12 46.60 -8.39 10.26
N ALA A 13 46.19 -8.99 11.39
CA ALA A 13 45.16 -10.02 11.41
C ALA A 13 43.79 -9.37 11.13
N ALA A 14 43.26 -9.57 9.91
CA ALA A 14 41.90 -9.15 9.57
C ALA A 14 40.89 -10.14 10.19
N ALA A 15 40.21 -9.73 11.26
CA ALA A 15 39.08 -10.46 11.80
C ALA A 15 37.89 -10.31 10.83
N GLY A 16 37.65 -11.35 10.02
CA GLY A 16 36.51 -11.41 9.10
C GLY A 16 35.20 -11.51 9.88
N VAL A 17 34.39 -10.45 9.86
CA VAL A 17 33.01 -10.49 10.35
C VAL A 17 32.17 -11.28 9.34
N LEU A 18 31.82 -12.52 9.68
CA LEU A 18 30.87 -13.33 8.93
C LEU A 18 29.46 -12.75 9.15
N VAL A 19 28.97 -11.98 8.18
CA VAL A 19 27.55 -11.59 8.13
C VAL A 19 26.76 -12.82 7.69
N VAL A 20 26.08 -13.46 8.62
CA VAL A 20 25.11 -14.53 8.31
C VAL A 20 23.92 -13.87 7.63
N ALA A 21 23.82 -14.01 6.31
CA ALA A 21 22.61 -13.63 5.58
C ALA A 21 21.49 -14.60 5.96
N SER A 22 20.52 -14.14 6.74
CA SER A 22 19.29 -14.91 6.98
C SER A 22 18.58 -15.14 5.64
N PRO A 23 18.10 -16.36 5.35
CA PRO A 23 17.31 -16.60 4.15
C PRO A 23 16.07 -15.71 4.20
N ALA A 24 15.77 -15.02 3.09
CA ALA A 24 14.51 -14.33 2.93
C ALA A 24 13.39 -15.37 3.04
N SER A 25 12.66 -15.38 4.16
CA SER A 25 11.49 -16.22 4.31
C SER A 25 10.46 -15.78 3.26
N ALA A 26 10.05 -16.71 2.41
CA ALA A 26 8.94 -16.46 1.51
C ALA A 26 7.70 -16.08 2.33
N ALA A 27 6.93 -15.11 1.84
CA ALA A 27 5.66 -14.77 2.48
C ALA A 27 4.76 -16.02 2.54
N PRO A 28 3.86 -16.11 3.54
CA PRO A 28 2.86 -17.18 3.61
C PRO A 28 2.13 -17.38 2.29
N ALA A 29 1.89 -18.64 1.93
CA ALA A 29 1.28 -19.02 0.64
C ALA A 29 -0.15 -18.48 0.47
N ASP A 30 -0.82 -18.14 1.56
CA ASP A 30 -2.17 -17.55 1.61
C ASP A 30 -2.17 -16.02 1.47
N LYS A 31 -1.01 -15.36 1.25
CA LYS A 31 -0.91 -13.91 1.07
C LYS A 31 -1.91 -13.34 0.05
N PRO A 32 -2.12 -13.94 -1.14
CA PRO A 32 -3.12 -13.46 -2.11
C PRO A 32 -4.56 -13.50 -1.56
N GLN A 33 -4.90 -14.54 -0.79
CA GLN A 33 -6.22 -14.74 -0.19
C GLN A 33 -6.47 -13.71 0.91
N VAL A 34 -5.47 -13.46 1.77
CA VAL A 34 -5.54 -12.41 2.79
C VAL A 34 -5.69 -11.01 2.16
N LEU A 35 -4.87 -10.70 1.15
CA LEU A 35 -4.97 -9.45 0.39
C LEU A 35 -6.36 -9.27 -0.26
N GLY A 36 -6.86 -10.34 -0.89
CA GLY A 36 -8.20 -10.38 -1.45
C GLY A 36 -9.27 -10.14 -0.40
N GLY A 37 -9.18 -10.79 0.76
CA GLY A 37 -10.13 -10.65 1.86
C GLY A 37 -10.24 -9.22 2.42
N TRP A 38 -9.18 -8.43 2.37
CA TRP A 38 -9.14 -7.04 2.85
C TRP A 38 -9.49 -5.97 1.82
N THR A 39 -9.64 -6.36 0.55
CA THR A 39 -9.85 -5.43 -0.58
C THR A 39 -11.18 -5.66 -1.29
N GLN A 40 -12.20 -6.13 -0.57
CA GLN A 40 -13.57 -6.20 -1.06
C GLN A 40 -14.34 -4.92 -0.70
N THR A 41 -15.50 -4.75 -1.33
CA THR A 41 -16.39 -3.59 -1.12
C THR A 41 -17.20 -3.67 0.17
N SER A 42 -17.31 -4.86 0.78
CA SER A 42 -18.14 -5.13 1.95
C SER A 42 -17.60 -4.47 3.22
N ALA A 43 -18.50 -4.15 4.15
CA ALA A 43 -18.12 -3.64 5.47
C ALA A 43 -17.27 -4.64 6.27
N THR A 44 -17.52 -5.95 6.11
CA THR A 44 -16.71 -7.01 6.73
C THR A 44 -15.26 -6.95 6.28
N SER A 45 -15.03 -6.76 4.98
CA SER A 45 -13.67 -6.62 4.43
C SER A 45 -12.97 -5.37 4.94
N TYR A 46 -13.67 -4.23 4.95
CA TYR A 46 -13.17 -2.99 5.53
C TYR A 46 -12.79 -3.16 7.01
N ASN A 47 -13.66 -3.73 7.82
CA ASN A 47 -13.42 -3.94 9.25
C ASN A 47 -12.24 -4.89 9.50
N ALA A 48 -12.12 -5.96 8.71
CA ALA A 48 -10.99 -6.88 8.80
C ALA A 48 -9.66 -6.18 8.48
N TRP A 49 -9.64 -5.33 7.44
CA TRP A 49 -8.46 -4.54 7.10
C TRP A 49 -8.12 -3.51 8.18
N VAL A 50 -9.11 -2.80 8.73
CA VAL A 50 -8.90 -1.83 9.83
C VAL A 50 -8.31 -2.53 11.05
N ALA A 51 -8.83 -3.71 11.42
CA ALA A 51 -8.29 -4.49 12.53
C ALA A 51 -6.83 -4.93 12.28
N ALA A 52 -6.51 -5.32 11.04
CA ALA A 52 -5.15 -5.69 10.63
C ALA A 52 -4.19 -4.48 10.65
N ARG A 53 -4.63 -3.32 10.14
CA ARG A 53 -3.87 -2.06 10.18
C ARG A 53 -3.56 -1.62 11.61
N GLY A 54 -4.49 -1.84 12.55
CA GLY A 54 -4.25 -1.60 13.98
C GLY A 54 -3.27 -2.57 14.63
N ASN A 55 -2.89 -3.65 13.94
CA ASN A 55 -2.05 -4.73 14.47
C ASN A 55 -1.02 -5.22 13.44
N GLN A 56 -0.36 -4.31 12.70
CA GLN A 56 0.53 -4.67 11.57
C GLN A 56 1.62 -5.68 11.94
N GLY A 57 2.15 -5.60 13.17
CA GLY A 57 3.16 -6.54 13.67
C GLY A 57 2.72 -8.01 13.63
N LYS A 58 1.42 -8.30 13.75
CA LYS A 58 0.86 -9.66 13.61
C LYS A 58 0.91 -10.18 12.17
N TRP A 59 1.07 -9.29 11.20
CA TRP A 59 1.06 -9.58 9.77
C TRP A 59 2.45 -9.38 9.13
N SER A 60 3.50 -9.22 9.93
CA SER A 60 4.87 -8.94 9.46
C SER A 60 5.40 -10.00 8.50
N ALA A 61 5.10 -11.27 8.75
CA ALA A 61 5.48 -12.39 7.88
C ALA A 61 4.93 -12.27 6.45
N TYR A 62 3.82 -11.56 6.25
CA TYR A 62 3.24 -11.36 4.93
C TYR A 62 3.99 -10.31 4.12
N GLY A 63 4.79 -9.43 4.74
CA GLY A 63 5.49 -8.35 4.03
C GLY A 63 4.53 -7.50 3.19
N PHE A 64 3.39 -7.11 3.77
CA PHE A 64 2.48 -6.16 3.13
C PHE A 64 3.06 -4.75 3.20
N ASP A 65 2.88 -3.98 2.13
CA ASP A 65 3.14 -2.55 2.13
C ASP A 65 1.99 -1.82 2.85
N TRP A 66 2.27 -1.24 4.01
CA TRP A 66 1.33 -0.47 4.82
C TRP A 66 1.47 1.05 4.63
N SER A 67 2.41 1.49 3.78
CA SER A 67 2.65 2.91 3.52
C SER A 67 1.42 3.56 2.89
N THR A 68 1.20 4.83 3.24
CA THR A 68 0.09 5.63 2.74
C THR A 68 0.46 7.10 2.84
N ASP A 69 0.09 7.85 1.82
CA ASP A 69 0.07 9.31 1.81
C ASP A 69 -1.34 9.84 2.11
N TYR A 70 -2.23 8.97 2.60
CA TYR A 70 -3.63 9.25 2.86
C TYR A 70 -4.30 9.84 1.60
N CYS A 71 -5.02 10.95 1.74
CA CYS A 71 -5.73 11.55 0.61
C CYS A 71 -4.90 12.66 -0.07
N SER A 72 -3.57 12.65 0.02
CA SER A 72 -2.72 13.78 -0.42
C SER A 72 -2.83 14.09 -1.90
N SER A 73 -3.01 13.06 -2.74
CA SER A 73 -3.21 13.20 -4.19
C SER A 73 -4.70 13.21 -4.61
N SER A 74 -5.61 13.34 -3.64
CA SER A 74 -7.05 13.34 -3.89
C SER A 74 -7.58 14.76 -4.18
N PRO A 75 -8.75 14.89 -4.82
CA PRO A 75 -9.43 16.18 -4.97
C PRO A 75 -9.69 16.88 -3.63
N ASP A 76 -9.93 18.19 -3.68
CA ASP A 76 -10.22 18.98 -2.48
C ASP A 76 -11.41 18.43 -1.69
N ASN A 77 -11.29 18.48 -0.36
CA ASN A 77 -12.33 18.12 0.60
C ASN A 77 -12.64 19.32 1.49
N PRO A 78 -13.33 20.35 0.95
CA PRO A 78 -13.48 21.65 1.63
C PRO A 78 -14.30 21.57 2.92
N PHE A 79 -15.10 20.51 3.10
CA PHE A 79 -15.92 20.28 4.28
C PHE A 79 -15.26 19.37 5.33
N GLY A 80 -14.04 18.88 5.06
CA GLY A 80 -13.24 18.11 6.02
C GLY A 80 -13.84 16.76 6.39
N PHE A 81 -14.52 16.07 5.45
CA PHE A 81 -15.04 14.72 5.72
C PHE A 81 -13.89 13.75 6.04
N PRO A 82 -14.01 12.87 7.04
CA PRO A 82 -12.90 12.04 7.52
C PRO A 82 -12.63 10.83 6.60
N PHE A 83 -12.08 11.09 5.41
CA PHE A 83 -11.81 10.08 4.38
C PHE A 83 -10.44 9.41 4.48
N GLN A 84 -9.58 9.82 5.41
CA GLN A 84 -8.20 9.33 5.53
C GLN A 84 -8.09 7.80 5.63
N THR A 85 -8.94 7.15 6.42
CA THR A 85 -8.91 5.68 6.56
C THR A 85 -9.31 4.98 5.25
N SER A 86 -10.27 5.54 4.52
CA SER A 86 -10.69 5.03 3.20
C SER A 86 -9.55 5.13 2.18
N CYS A 87 -8.87 6.30 2.12
CA CYS A 87 -7.70 6.50 1.28
C CYS A 87 -6.56 5.54 1.65
N ALA A 88 -6.29 5.37 2.94
CA ALA A 88 -5.26 4.45 3.40
C ALA A 88 -5.51 2.98 3.02
N ARG A 89 -6.77 2.54 2.94
CA ARG A 89 -7.12 1.20 2.45
C ARG A 89 -6.96 1.07 0.94
N HIS A 90 -7.30 2.13 0.22
CA HIS A 90 -7.10 2.20 -1.22
C HIS A 90 -5.62 2.13 -1.58
N ASP A 91 -4.77 2.91 -0.91
CA ASP A 91 -3.30 2.86 -1.05
C ASP A 91 -2.75 1.47 -0.76
N PHE A 92 -3.19 0.85 0.34
CA PHE A 92 -2.81 -0.51 0.67
C PHE A 92 -3.14 -1.47 -0.47
N GLY A 93 -4.36 -1.41 -1.01
CA GLY A 93 -4.75 -2.23 -2.15
C GLY A 93 -3.84 -1.97 -3.36
N TYR A 94 -3.69 -0.72 -3.76
CA TYR A 94 -2.88 -0.31 -4.91
C TYR A 94 -1.46 -0.83 -4.83
N ARG A 95 -0.76 -0.52 -3.72
CA ARG A 95 0.66 -0.85 -3.53
C ARG A 95 0.89 -2.36 -3.55
N ASN A 96 0.05 -3.11 -2.83
CA ASN A 96 0.22 -4.56 -2.72
C ASN A 96 -0.17 -5.30 -4.01
N TYR A 97 -1.21 -4.84 -4.73
CA TYR A 97 -1.55 -5.44 -6.02
C TYR A 97 -0.54 -5.08 -7.13
N LYS A 98 0.08 -3.89 -7.09
CA LYS A 98 1.20 -3.54 -7.97
C LYS A 98 2.43 -4.40 -7.68
N ALA A 99 2.81 -4.54 -6.41
CA ALA A 99 3.91 -5.42 -6.00
C ALA A 99 3.68 -6.90 -6.39
N ALA A 100 2.41 -7.34 -6.46
CA ALA A 100 2.03 -8.69 -6.89
C ALA A 100 1.89 -8.84 -8.42
N GLY A 101 2.10 -7.79 -9.22
CA GLY A 101 1.89 -7.83 -10.67
C GLY A 101 0.44 -8.07 -11.10
N ALA A 102 -0.52 -7.80 -10.22
CA ALA A 102 -1.94 -8.10 -10.43
C ALA A 102 -2.83 -6.84 -10.39
N PHE A 103 -2.24 -5.66 -10.48
CA PHE A 103 -2.95 -4.39 -10.32
C PHE A 103 -4.06 -4.16 -11.35
N THR A 104 -3.78 -4.32 -12.64
CA THR A 104 -4.73 -4.06 -13.73
C THR A 104 -6.03 -4.84 -13.57
N ALA A 105 -5.93 -6.14 -13.24
CA ALA A 105 -7.09 -7.02 -13.05
C ALA A 105 -7.92 -6.68 -11.79
N ASN A 106 -7.33 -5.98 -10.82
CA ASN A 106 -7.96 -5.73 -9.52
C ASN A 106 -8.38 -4.27 -9.33
N LYS A 107 -7.80 -3.33 -10.10
CA LYS A 107 -7.98 -1.88 -9.94
C LYS A 107 -9.44 -1.47 -9.79
N SER A 108 -10.32 -1.94 -10.67
CA SER A 108 -11.74 -1.54 -10.61
C SER A 108 -12.37 -1.89 -9.26
N ARG A 109 -12.10 -3.09 -8.72
CA ARG A 109 -12.61 -3.49 -7.40
C ARG A 109 -12.03 -2.62 -6.28
N LEU A 110 -10.75 -2.23 -6.38
CA LEU A 110 -10.10 -1.36 -5.39
C LEU A 110 -10.75 0.04 -5.37
N ASP A 111 -11.03 0.59 -6.54
CA ASP A 111 -11.72 1.88 -6.67
C ASP A 111 -13.17 1.80 -6.15
N ASP A 112 -13.88 0.71 -6.47
CA ASP A 112 -15.24 0.46 -5.94
C ASP A 112 -15.23 0.30 -4.42
N ALA A 113 -14.18 -0.32 -3.87
CA ALA A 113 -13.99 -0.49 -2.43
C ALA A 113 -13.72 0.85 -1.72
N LEU A 114 -12.90 1.73 -2.33
CA LEU A 114 -12.74 3.11 -1.86
C LEU A 114 -14.09 3.82 -1.82
N TYR A 115 -14.85 3.80 -2.91
CA TYR A 115 -16.14 4.48 -2.96
C TYR A 115 -17.13 3.95 -1.92
N ALA A 116 -17.15 2.63 -1.70
CA ALA A 116 -17.96 2.02 -0.66
C ALA A 116 -17.57 2.49 0.76
N ASP A 117 -16.28 2.69 1.03
CA ASP A 117 -15.80 3.23 2.31
C ASP A 117 -16.17 4.69 2.51
N LEU A 118 -15.97 5.51 1.47
CA LEU A 118 -16.35 6.92 1.50
C LEU A 118 -17.85 7.07 1.79
N LYS A 119 -18.70 6.26 1.14
CA LYS A 119 -20.15 6.25 1.41
C LYS A 119 -20.49 5.78 2.83
N ARG A 120 -19.71 4.88 3.43
CA ARG A 120 -19.89 4.48 4.85
C ARG A 120 -19.57 5.63 5.80
N VAL A 121 -18.57 6.46 5.49
CA VAL A 121 -18.36 7.72 6.23
C VAL A 121 -19.59 8.62 6.07
N CYS A 122 -20.09 8.75 4.84
CA CYS A 122 -21.22 9.63 4.55
C CYS A 122 -22.56 9.18 5.15
N SER A 123 -22.73 7.89 5.50
CA SER A 123 -23.96 7.41 6.14
C SER A 123 -24.13 7.89 7.58
N ALA A 124 -23.09 8.47 8.19
CA ALA A 124 -23.18 9.11 9.51
C ALA A 124 -23.79 10.52 9.46
N TYR A 125 -24.01 11.07 8.26
CA TYR A 125 -24.60 12.40 8.07
C TYR A 125 -26.03 12.30 7.52
N SER A 126 -26.77 13.41 7.63
CA SER A 126 -28.10 13.58 7.06
C SER A 126 -28.23 14.94 6.37
N GLY A 127 -29.33 15.14 5.63
CA GLY A 127 -29.65 16.40 4.96
C GLY A 127 -28.58 16.87 3.96
N VAL A 128 -28.38 18.19 3.91
CA VAL A 128 -27.40 18.82 2.99
C VAL A 128 -25.99 18.29 3.22
N LYS A 129 -25.58 18.07 4.48
CA LYS A 129 -24.24 17.56 4.81
C LYS A 129 -24.01 16.16 4.23
N LYS A 130 -25.05 15.30 4.24
CA LYS A 130 -24.98 14.01 3.55
C LYS A 130 -24.81 14.18 2.05
N GLY A 131 -25.61 15.05 1.42
CA GLY A 131 -25.50 15.33 -0.02
C GLY A 131 -24.10 15.83 -0.41
N SER A 132 -23.53 16.75 0.36
CA SER A 132 -22.16 17.23 0.16
C SER A 132 -21.13 16.11 0.33
N CYS A 133 -21.27 15.26 1.36
CA CYS A 133 -20.37 14.13 1.57
C CYS A 133 -20.42 13.13 0.42
N ASP A 134 -21.61 12.72 -0.01
CA ASP A 134 -21.79 11.78 -1.11
C ASP A 134 -21.23 12.35 -2.43
N SER A 135 -21.40 13.66 -2.66
CA SER A 135 -20.82 14.35 -3.83
C SER A 135 -19.29 14.37 -3.78
N THR A 136 -18.68 14.71 -2.64
CA THR A 136 -17.22 14.65 -2.49
C THR A 136 -16.71 13.22 -2.66
N ALA A 137 -17.40 12.23 -2.08
CA ALA A 137 -17.07 10.81 -2.23
C ALA A 137 -17.09 10.35 -3.70
N TRP A 138 -18.08 10.81 -4.47
CA TRP A 138 -18.18 10.54 -5.89
C TRP A 138 -17.02 11.17 -6.67
N THR A 139 -16.65 12.43 -6.39
CA THR A 139 -15.50 13.09 -7.02
C THR A 139 -14.20 12.34 -6.76
N TYR A 140 -13.97 11.85 -5.54
CA TYR A 140 -12.80 11.04 -5.20
C TYR A 140 -12.76 9.74 -6.01
N TYR A 141 -13.89 9.03 -6.09
CA TYR A 141 -14.01 7.80 -6.89
C TYR A 141 -13.73 8.06 -8.38
N GLN A 142 -14.30 9.11 -8.96
CA GLN A 142 -14.07 9.44 -10.36
C GLN A 142 -12.61 9.80 -10.64
N ALA A 143 -11.94 10.49 -9.72
CA ALA A 143 -10.52 10.83 -9.86
C ALA A 143 -9.64 9.57 -9.94
N VAL A 144 -9.81 8.60 -9.04
CA VAL A 144 -9.01 7.37 -9.08
C VAL A 144 -9.37 6.48 -10.27
N LYS A 145 -10.62 6.49 -10.73
CA LYS A 145 -11.04 5.77 -11.94
C LYS A 145 -10.34 6.33 -13.19
N ALA A 146 -10.23 7.65 -13.30
CA ALA A 146 -9.61 8.31 -14.45
C ALA A 146 -8.08 8.30 -14.42
N PHE A 147 -7.45 8.56 -13.26
CA PHE A 147 -6.01 8.84 -13.15
C PHE A 147 -5.23 7.80 -12.35
N GLY A 148 -5.89 6.82 -11.73
CA GLY A 148 -5.25 5.84 -10.86
C GLY A 148 -4.38 4.78 -11.58
N VAL A 149 -3.91 5.05 -12.80
CA VAL A 149 -2.96 4.22 -13.54
C VAL A 149 -1.72 5.04 -13.86
N SER A 150 -0.55 4.42 -13.78
CA SER A 150 0.70 4.93 -14.33
C SER A 150 1.05 4.15 -15.61
N PRO A 151 1.96 4.66 -16.47
CA PRO A 151 2.40 3.92 -17.67
C PRO A 151 2.90 2.50 -17.38
N GLN A 152 3.44 2.26 -16.18
CA GLN A 152 3.96 0.96 -15.74
C GLN A 152 2.84 -0.04 -15.40
N ASP A 153 1.60 0.44 -15.22
CA ASP A 153 0.43 -0.38 -14.90
C ASP A 153 -0.32 -0.89 -16.15
N VAL A 154 0.10 -0.44 -17.35
CA VAL A 154 -0.47 -0.88 -18.63
C VAL A 154 0.25 -2.18 -19.05
N PRO A 155 -0.47 -3.30 -19.29
CA PRO A 155 0.15 -4.51 -19.82
C PRO A 155 0.89 -4.20 -21.13
N GLN A 156 2.13 -4.68 -21.27
CA GLN A 156 3.00 -4.39 -22.42
C GLN A 156 2.44 -4.89 -23.76
N ASP A 157 1.41 -5.75 -23.74
CA ASP A 157 0.76 -6.34 -24.92
C ASP A 157 -0.63 -5.76 -25.23
N ALA A 158 -1.05 -4.69 -24.56
CA ALA A 158 -2.31 -4.02 -24.88
C ALA A 158 -2.15 -3.22 -26.18
N PRO A 159 -2.98 -3.44 -27.23
CA PRO A 159 -2.92 -2.64 -28.44
C PRO A 159 -3.22 -1.18 -28.08
N ALA A 160 -2.47 -0.26 -28.69
CA ALA A 160 -2.72 1.17 -28.59
C ALA A 160 -4.17 1.46 -29.04
N ALA A 161 -4.92 2.15 -28.18
CA ALA A 161 -6.27 2.63 -28.48
C ALA A 161 -6.23 3.83 -29.43
#